data_AF-A0A6B2SXI7-F1
#
_entry.id   AF-A0A6B2SXI7-F1
#
_cell.length_a   1.000
_cell.length_b   1.000
_cell.length_c   1.000
_cell.angle_alpha   90.00
_cell.angle_beta   90.00
_cell.angle_gamma   90.00
#
_symmetry.space_group_name_H-M   'P 1'
#
loop_
_entity.id
_entity.type
_entity.pdbx_description
1 polymer ?
#
loop_
_entity_poly.entity_id
_entity_poly.type
_entity_poly.pdbx_seq_one_letter_code
_entity_poly.pdbx_strand_id
1 'polypeptide(L)'
;AALDAALPGMAARIADALPESARSGRVLVLGFEELMYAPLALGVELERRTGAEVRFSTTTRSPVLAVDDPGYAIRTRLAFPAHDDPADGPGTRYAYNVAGAGFDAVVAVVDSVADTPELHAPDGLLAQLAAHTGHVLLAVVPSCTPECAPEHVSERSRMLPEPLRGPAFSSYAPEDVGWLLQDLSDVTLEAPTEEREEAIQSGGAHYAESLPVEYQPSERYQELFHAALDTSAARIAHAVGTVTETVLAERSPRPVLVSLARAGTPVGVLMRRWAAHRHGLDLPHYAVSIVRGRGIDANALRWLAARHDPADIVFVDGWTGKGAITRELADAVREFEAAGGPAGFSPEIAVLADPGSCVRTYGTREDFLIPSACLNSTVSGLISRTVLRADLVGPDDFHGGKFYRELADADVSRHFVDAVAARFDEVADAVDVRVKELLSADRAPTWEGWAAVERISEEYGIHDVNLVKPGVGETTRVLLRRVPWKILARKGAGADLDHVRLLAEQRGVPVEEVDELPYTCVGLIHPQYTRGATGADGKAVASR
;
A
#
# COMPACT_ATOMS: atom_id res chain seq x y z
N ALA A 1 -0.44 0.74 27.20
CA ALA A 1 0.39 1.93 27.46
C ALA A 1 -0.45 3.18 27.73
N ALA A 2 -1.18 3.74 26.76
CA ALA A 2 -1.98 4.96 26.98
C ALA A 2 -3.13 4.76 27.98
N LEU A 3 -3.89 3.65 27.86
CA LEU A 3 -4.93 3.29 28.84
C LEU A 3 -4.35 3.10 30.24
N ASP A 4 -3.26 2.35 30.37
CA ASP A 4 -2.62 2.08 31.66
C ASP A 4 -2.19 3.36 32.38
N ALA A 5 -1.74 4.38 31.63
CA ALA A 5 -1.41 5.70 32.18
C ALA A 5 -2.64 6.50 32.62
N ALA A 6 -3.79 6.33 31.94
CA ALA A 6 -5.02 7.07 32.21
C ALA A 6 -5.90 6.42 33.31
N LEU A 7 -5.84 5.10 33.49
CA LEU A 7 -6.65 4.32 34.43
C LEU A 7 -6.68 4.91 35.85
N PRO A 8 -5.54 5.28 36.48
CA PRO A 8 -5.54 5.93 37.80
C PRO A 8 -6.44 7.16 37.89
N GLY A 9 -6.41 8.02 36.87
CA GLY A 9 -7.22 9.24 36.82
C GLY A 9 -8.69 8.95 36.53
N MET A 10 -8.97 7.98 35.64
CA MET A 10 -10.34 7.54 35.33
C MET A 10 -11.03 6.97 36.56
N ALA A 11 -10.35 6.07 37.29
CA ALA A 11 -10.87 5.45 38.49
C ALA A 11 -11.09 6.46 39.62
N ALA A 12 -10.21 7.46 39.78
CA ALA A 12 -10.41 8.53 40.75
C ALA A 12 -11.70 9.33 40.49
N ARG A 13 -11.95 9.70 39.24
CA ARG A 13 -13.19 10.43 38.85
C ARG A 13 -14.45 9.62 39.13
N ILE A 14 -14.41 8.30 38.91
CA ILE A 14 -15.55 7.42 39.21
C ILE A 14 -15.73 7.29 40.73
N ALA A 15 -14.66 7.09 41.49
CA ALA A 15 -14.72 7.02 42.95
C ALA A 15 -15.32 8.30 43.56
N ASP A 16 -14.96 9.47 43.02
CA ASP A 16 -15.51 10.75 43.46
C ASP A 16 -17.00 10.92 43.13
N ALA A 17 -17.47 10.35 42.02
CA ALA A 17 -18.87 10.38 41.60
C ALA A 17 -19.74 9.32 42.31
N LEU A 18 -19.14 8.28 42.90
CA LEU A 18 -19.87 7.26 43.65
C LEU A 18 -20.42 7.82 44.96
N PRO A 19 -21.66 7.45 45.35
CA PRO A 19 -22.22 7.81 46.65
C PRO A 19 -21.41 7.16 47.78
N GLU A 20 -21.41 7.79 48.96
CA GLU A 20 -20.60 7.35 50.10
C GLU A 20 -20.89 5.89 50.50
N SER A 21 -22.15 5.45 50.40
CA SER A 21 -22.56 4.06 50.62
C SER A 21 -21.91 3.06 49.65
N ALA A 22 -21.70 3.45 48.38
CA ALA A 22 -21.11 2.57 47.37
C ALA A 22 -19.58 2.51 47.46
N ARG A 23 -18.91 3.52 48.04
CA ARG A 23 -17.44 3.54 48.21
C ARG A 23 -16.91 2.49 49.18
N SER A 24 -17.78 1.86 49.96
CA SER A 24 -17.48 0.70 50.81
C SER A 24 -18.54 -0.41 50.67
N GLY A 25 -19.34 -0.34 49.59
CA GLY A 25 -20.44 -1.26 49.29
C GLY A 25 -20.10 -2.21 48.14
N ARG A 26 -21.11 -2.66 47.38
CA ARG A 26 -20.95 -3.52 46.20
C ARG A 26 -21.17 -2.72 44.93
N VAL A 27 -20.17 -2.67 44.05
CA VAL A 27 -20.22 -1.92 42.79
C VAL A 27 -20.11 -2.89 41.62
N LEU A 28 -21.00 -2.76 40.65
CA LEU A 28 -20.88 -3.46 39.37
C LEU A 28 -20.25 -2.53 38.34
N VAL A 29 -19.15 -2.95 37.72
CA VAL A 29 -18.66 -2.36 36.47
C VAL A 29 -19.18 -3.20 35.32
N LEU A 30 -20.07 -2.61 34.52
CA LEU A 30 -20.75 -3.27 33.40
C LEU A 30 -20.19 -2.74 32.09
N GLY A 31 -19.44 -3.57 31.37
CA GLY A 31 -19.01 -3.30 30.00
C GLY A 31 -20.14 -3.44 28.99
N PHE A 32 -19.87 -2.96 27.78
CA PHE A 32 -20.81 -2.96 26.66
C PHE A 32 -20.35 -3.96 25.58
N GLU A 33 -21.11 -5.05 25.41
CA GLU A 33 -20.82 -6.16 24.50
C GLU A 33 -19.32 -6.57 24.50
N GLU A 34 -18.63 -6.37 23.38
CA GLU A 34 -17.21 -6.71 23.19
C GLU A 34 -16.24 -5.74 23.88
N LEU A 35 -16.70 -4.58 24.37
CA LEU A 35 -15.91 -3.66 25.19
C LEU A 35 -15.72 -4.22 26.61
N MET A 36 -14.84 -5.21 26.72
CA MET A 36 -14.59 -5.93 27.99
C MET A 36 -13.31 -5.51 28.70
N TYR A 37 -12.24 -5.21 27.95
CA TYR A 37 -10.91 -5.00 28.53
C TYR A 37 -10.82 -3.71 29.36
N ALA A 38 -11.23 -2.57 28.79
CA ALA A 38 -11.13 -1.29 29.49
C ALA A 38 -12.01 -1.23 30.76
N PRO A 39 -13.27 -1.71 30.74
CA PRO A 39 -14.08 -1.74 31.96
C PRO A 39 -13.55 -2.72 33.01
N LEU A 40 -13.00 -3.88 32.61
CA LEU A 40 -12.35 -4.80 33.55
C LEU A 40 -11.14 -4.16 34.23
N ALA A 41 -10.25 -3.53 33.45
CA ALA A 41 -9.07 -2.85 33.99
C ALA A 41 -9.46 -1.68 34.90
N LEU A 42 -10.52 -0.95 34.54
CA LEU A 42 -11.07 0.12 35.36
C LEU A 42 -11.67 -0.40 36.67
N GLY A 43 -12.36 -1.54 36.65
CA GLY A 43 -12.88 -2.20 37.84
C GLY A 43 -11.78 -2.60 38.82
N VAL A 44 -10.68 -3.15 38.32
CA VAL A 44 -9.51 -3.51 39.13
C VAL A 44 -8.89 -2.27 39.80
N GLU A 45 -8.75 -1.17 39.07
CA GLU A 45 -8.20 0.08 39.62
C GLU A 45 -9.17 0.75 40.60
N LEU A 46 -10.48 0.67 40.35
CA LEU A 46 -11.51 1.19 41.26
C LEU A 46 -11.56 0.41 42.58
N GLU A 47 -11.42 -0.92 42.53
CA GLU A 47 -11.33 -1.77 43.73
C GLU A 47 -10.10 -1.43 44.57
N ARG A 48 -8.94 -1.18 43.93
CA ARG A 48 -7.72 -0.76 44.63
C ARG A 48 -7.83 0.59 45.36
N ARG A 49 -8.72 1.47 44.88
CA ARG A 49 -8.87 2.84 45.39
C ARG A 49 -9.96 2.99 46.43
N THR A 50 -10.94 2.10 46.44
CA THR A 50 -12.12 2.17 47.30
C THR A 50 -12.13 1.00 48.28
N GLY A 51 -13.04 1.02 49.25
CA GLY A 51 -13.32 -0.14 50.09
C GLY A 51 -14.41 -1.04 49.52
N ALA A 52 -14.80 -0.82 48.25
CA ALA A 52 -15.94 -1.48 47.63
C ALA A 52 -15.59 -2.89 47.12
N GLU A 53 -16.53 -3.82 47.20
CA GLU A 53 -16.47 -5.09 46.47
C GLU A 53 -16.86 -4.84 45.02
N VAL A 54 -15.88 -4.82 44.11
CA VAL A 54 -16.13 -4.55 42.69
C VAL A 54 -16.37 -5.85 41.94
N ARG A 55 -17.49 -5.95 41.22
CA ARG A 55 -17.79 -7.03 40.28
C ARG A 55 -17.72 -6.51 38.86
N PHE A 56 -17.34 -7.37 37.93
CA PHE A 56 -17.30 -7.07 36.50
C PHE A 56 -18.24 -7.99 35.72
N SER A 57 -18.96 -7.43 34.75
CA SER A 57 -19.75 -8.15 33.75
C SER A 57 -19.80 -7.35 32.46
N THR A 58 -20.36 -7.91 31.39
CA THR A 58 -20.68 -7.20 30.16
C THR A 58 -22.12 -7.49 29.73
N THR A 59 -22.67 -6.64 28.86
CA THR A 59 -23.93 -6.92 28.13
C THR A 59 -23.68 -7.91 27.00
N THR A 60 -24.73 -8.51 26.44
CA THR A 60 -24.61 -9.44 25.30
C THR A 60 -25.88 -9.52 24.48
N ARG A 61 -25.74 -9.88 23.21
CA ARG A 61 -26.84 -10.30 22.32
C ARG A 61 -27.36 -11.71 22.57
N SER A 62 -26.63 -12.54 23.33
CA SER A 62 -27.00 -13.95 23.55
C SER A 62 -28.19 -14.07 24.51
N PRO A 63 -29.32 -14.69 24.11
CA PRO A 63 -30.50 -14.86 24.96
C PRO A 63 -30.38 -16.08 25.86
N VAL A 64 -29.47 -16.04 26.83
CA VAL A 64 -29.30 -17.09 27.84
C VAL A 64 -30.58 -17.19 28.68
N LEU A 65 -31.01 -18.42 28.94
CA LEU A 65 -32.13 -18.70 29.84
C LEU A 65 -31.76 -18.24 31.25
N ALA A 66 -32.63 -17.50 31.94
CA ALA A 66 -32.46 -17.19 33.35
C ALA A 66 -33.33 -18.09 34.20
N VAL A 67 -32.71 -18.79 35.17
CA VAL A 67 -33.40 -19.68 36.11
C VAL A 67 -32.92 -19.34 37.50
N ASP A 68 -33.84 -18.94 38.38
CA ASP A 68 -33.53 -18.64 39.78
C ASP A 68 -33.33 -19.93 40.60
N ASP A 69 -32.25 -20.65 40.29
CA ASP A 69 -31.85 -21.89 40.94
C ASP A 69 -30.41 -21.74 41.46
N PRO A 70 -30.09 -22.14 42.71
CA PRO A 70 -28.74 -22.05 43.26
C PRO A 70 -27.66 -22.83 42.49
N GLY A 71 -28.04 -23.86 41.73
CA GLY A 71 -27.16 -24.66 40.89
C GLY A 71 -26.94 -24.10 39.48
N TYR A 72 -27.60 -22.98 39.12
CA TYR A 72 -27.50 -22.37 37.81
C TYR A 72 -26.88 -20.97 37.85
N ALA A 73 -25.98 -20.69 36.89
CA ALA A 73 -25.13 -19.50 36.93
C ALA A 73 -25.87 -18.20 36.60
N ILE A 74 -26.95 -18.25 35.80
CA ILE A 74 -27.70 -17.08 35.32
C ILE A 74 -29.08 -17.07 35.96
N ARG A 75 -29.25 -16.28 37.01
CA ARG A 75 -30.47 -16.26 37.84
C ARG A 75 -31.43 -15.16 37.46
N THR A 76 -30.93 -14.02 36.98
CA THR A 76 -31.76 -12.90 36.51
C THR A 76 -31.30 -12.38 35.17
N ARG A 77 -32.24 -11.80 34.41
CA ARG A 77 -32.03 -11.24 33.07
C ARG A 77 -32.74 -9.90 32.96
N LEU A 78 -31.97 -8.88 32.58
CA LEU A 78 -32.49 -7.63 32.03
C LEU A 78 -32.47 -7.72 30.51
N ALA A 79 -33.51 -7.20 29.87
CA ALA A 79 -33.63 -7.13 28.42
C ALA A 79 -33.90 -5.68 28.03
N PHE A 80 -33.17 -5.17 27.04
CA PHE A 80 -33.27 -3.80 26.56
C PHE A 80 -33.05 -3.76 25.04
N PRO A 81 -33.56 -2.74 24.32
CA PRO A 81 -33.21 -2.55 22.92
C PRO A 81 -31.71 -2.29 22.75
N ALA A 82 -31.11 -2.77 21.66
CA ALA A 82 -29.79 -2.33 21.24
C ALA A 82 -29.80 -0.81 21.04
N HIS A 83 -28.71 -0.15 21.43
CA HIS A 83 -28.63 1.31 21.46
C HIS A 83 -27.55 1.86 20.51
N ASP A 84 -26.78 1.02 19.83
CA ASP A 84 -25.55 1.40 19.10
C ASP A 84 -25.57 1.10 17.59
N ASP A 85 -26.77 0.86 17.02
CA ASP A 85 -26.96 0.43 15.62
C ASP A 85 -26.00 -0.72 15.18
N PRO A 86 -26.10 -1.89 15.84
CA PRO A 86 -25.16 -2.97 15.66
C PRO A 86 -25.30 -3.60 14.27
N ALA A 87 -24.21 -4.17 13.74
CA ALA A 87 -24.16 -4.76 12.39
C ALA A 87 -25.14 -5.94 12.17
N ASP A 88 -25.65 -6.55 13.24
CA ASP A 88 -26.68 -7.59 13.19
C ASP A 88 -28.12 -7.04 13.18
N GLY A 89 -28.26 -5.71 13.09
CA GLY A 89 -29.52 -4.99 13.04
C GLY A 89 -30.13 -4.73 14.43
N PRO A 90 -31.24 -3.97 14.50
CA PRO A 90 -31.90 -3.68 15.77
C PRO A 90 -32.33 -4.99 16.44
N GLY A 91 -32.05 -5.12 17.74
CA GLY A 91 -32.32 -6.36 18.45
C GLY A 91 -32.28 -6.18 19.96
N THR A 92 -32.75 -7.19 20.69
CA THR A 92 -32.71 -7.18 22.16
C THR A 92 -31.32 -7.55 22.67
N ARG A 93 -30.84 -6.79 23.65
CA ARG A 93 -29.61 -7.04 24.40
C ARG A 93 -29.92 -7.39 25.84
N TYR A 94 -28.97 -8.05 26.48
CA TYR A 94 -29.16 -8.64 27.80
C TYR A 94 -28.04 -8.28 28.77
N ALA A 95 -28.41 -8.04 30.03
CA ALA A 95 -27.50 -8.00 31.16
C ALA A 95 -27.97 -9.02 32.21
N TYR A 96 -27.06 -9.84 32.71
CA TYR A 96 -27.39 -10.96 33.58
C TYR A 96 -26.96 -10.71 35.02
N ASN A 97 -27.70 -11.28 35.98
CA ASN A 97 -27.40 -11.21 37.41
C ASN A 97 -27.22 -9.78 37.96
N VAL A 98 -27.93 -8.81 37.39
CA VAL A 98 -27.95 -7.42 37.88
C VAL A 98 -29.13 -7.21 38.82
N ALA A 99 -30.35 -7.55 38.35
CA ALA A 99 -31.55 -7.47 39.16
C ALA A 99 -31.44 -8.37 40.39
N GLY A 100 -31.73 -7.82 41.58
CA GLY A 100 -31.72 -8.56 42.84
C GLY A 100 -30.33 -8.92 43.38
N ALA A 101 -29.25 -8.47 42.73
CA ALA A 101 -27.88 -8.78 43.15
C ALA A 101 -27.37 -7.89 44.29
N GLY A 102 -28.11 -6.85 44.69
CA GLY A 102 -27.76 -5.99 45.82
C GLY A 102 -26.54 -5.11 45.57
N PHE A 103 -26.40 -4.57 44.36
CA PHE A 103 -25.38 -3.57 44.05
C PHE A 103 -25.82 -2.18 44.54
N ASP A 104 -24.92 -1.48 45.24
CA ASP A 104 -25.12 -0.10 45.70
C ASP A 104 -24.97 0.92 44.56
N ALA A 105 -24.18 0.57 43.54
CA ALA A 105 -24.07 1.33 42.30
C ALA A 105 -23.71 0.44 41.09
N VAL A 106 -24.13 0.86 39.90
CA VAL A 106 -23.67 0.28 38.62
C VAL A 106 -22.93 1.36 37.83
N VAL A 107 -21.70 1.06 37.42
CA VAL A 107 -20.92 1.85 36.49
C VAL A 107 -21.05 1.20 35.11
N ALA A 108 -21.93 1.74 34.26
CA ALA A 108 -22.05 1.34 32.86
C ALA A 108 -20.91 2.00 32.08
N VAL A 109 -20.09 1.19 31.39
CA VAL A 109 -18.95 1.68 30.62
C VAL A 109 -19.21 1.42 29.14
N VAL A 110 -19.37 2.50 28.40
CA VAL A 110 -19.54 2.51 26.94
C VAL A 110 -18.40 3.28 26.31
N ASP A 111 -18.26 3.16 24.99
CA ASP A 111 -17.39 4.05 24.23
C ASP A 111 -18.18 5.27 23.72
N SER A 112 -17.50 6.28 23.15
CA SER A 112 -18.16 7.53 22.74
C SER A 112 -19.09 7.39 21.54
N VAL A 113 -19.02 6.29 20.79
CA VAL A 113 -19.95 5.99 19.68
C VAL A 113 -21.23 5.35 20.24
N ALA A 114 -21.11 4.54 21.29
CA ALA A 114 -22.23 3.87 21.93
C ALA A 114 -23.00 4.75 22.95
N ASP A 115 -22.58 5.99 23.21
CA ASP A 115 -23.33 6.99 24.00
C ASP A 115 -24.40 7.70 23.14
N THR A 116 -25.47 6.97 22.82
CA THR A 116 -26.54 7.39 21.91
C THR A 116 -27.81 7.81 22.66
N PRO A 117 -28.73 8.58 22.03
CA PRO A 117 -30.04 8.86 22.63
C PRO A 117 -30.82 7.61 23.08
N GLU A 118 -30.69 6.51 22.36
CA GLU A 118 -31.33 5.21 22.63
C GLU A 118 -30.79 4.57 23.92
N LEU A 119 -29.52 4.79 24.27
CA LEU A 119 -28.96 4.36 25.55
C LEU A 119 -29.69 5.02 26.74
N HIS A 120 -30.08 6.29 26.58
CA HIS A 120 -30.77 7.12 27.57
C HIS A 120 -32.30 7.05 27.48
N ALA A 121 -32.86 6.29 26.54
CA ALA A 121 -34.30 6.18 26.35
C ALA A 121 -34.99 5.57 27.58
N PRO A 122 -36.31 5.81 27.79
CA PRO A 122 -37.05 5.27 28.94
C PRO A 122 -37.03 3.74 29.06
N ASP A 123 -36.81 3.03 27.96
CA ASP A 123 -36.65 1.58 27.88
C ASP A 123 -35.20 1.11 27.61
N GLY A 124 -34.27 2.07 27.49
CA GLY A 124 -32.85 1.84 27.26
C GLY A 124 -32.11 1.27 28.47
N LEU A 125 -30.84 0.88 28.26
CA LEU A 125 -30.03 0.19 29.28
C LEU A 125 -29.97 0.96 30.61
N LEU A 126 -29.77 2.27 30.59
CA LEU A 126 -29.61 3.06 31.82
C LEU A 126 -30.88 3.09 32.66
N ALA A 127 -32.05 3.18 32.01
CA ALA A 127 -33.34 3.10 32.69
C ALA A 127 -33.59 1.71 33.31
N GLN A 128 -33.23 0.64 32.58
CA GLN A 128 -33.33 -0.73 33.09
C GLN A 128 -32.41 -0.96 34.31
N LEU A 129 -31.19 -0.42 34.28
CA LEU A 129 -30.27 -0.50 35.43
C LEU A 129 -30.78 0.32 36.62
N ALA A 130 -31.27 1.53 36.38
CA ALA A 130 -31.75 2.44 37.43
C ALA A 130 -32.97 1.88 38.19
N ALA A 131 -33.79 1.05 37.55
CA ALA A 131 -34.88 0.34 38.20
C ALA A 131 -34.42 -0.66 39.28
N HIS A 132 -33.15 -1.08 39.26
CA HIS A 132 -32.59 -2.08 40.16
C HIS A 132 -31.50 -1.54 41.09
N THR A 133 -30.88 -0.42 40.74
CA THR A 133 -29.87 0.25 41.55
C THR A 133 -30.15 1.74 41.58
N GLY A 134 -30.32 2.32 42.77
CA GLY A 134 -30.63 3.75 42.93
C GLY A 134 -29.55 4.71 42.42
N HIS A 135 -28.38 4.18 42.02
CA HIS A 135 -27.25 4.95 41.50
C HIS A 135 -26.61 4.25 40.29
N VAL A 136 -26.84 4.81 39.10
CA VAL A 136 -26.18 4.39 37.87
C VAL A 136 -25.25 5.51 37.42
N LEU A 137 -23.98 5.17 37.17
CA LEU A 137 -22.97 6.06 36.60
C LEU A 137 -22.66 5.60 35.19
N LEU A 138 -22.73 6.51 34.22
CA LEU A 138 -22.25 6.28 32.86
C LEU A 138 -20.80 6.77 32.75
N ALA A 139 -19.89 5.89 32.38
CA ALA A 139 -18.52 6.22 32.04
C ALA A 139 -18.32 6.03 30.53
N VAL A 140 -18.12 7.14 29.82
CA VAL A 140 -17.88 7.13 28.38
C VAL A 140 -16.37 7.19 28.13
N VAL A 141 -15.82 6.14 27.53
CA VAL A 141 -14.42 6.09 27.11
C VAL A 141 -14.33 6.65 25.68
N PRO A 142 -13.39 7.56 25.38
CA PRO A 142 -13.27 8.08 24.02
C PRO A 142 -12.95 6.95 23.04
N SER A 143 -13.79 6.79 22.03
CA SER A 143 -13.46 6.03 20.82
C SER A 143 -12.54 6.89 19.97
N CYS A 144 -11.43 6.33 19.50
CA CYS A 144 -10.68 6.98 18.44
C CYS A 144 -11.48 6.84 17.14
N THR A 145 -12.33 7.82 16.87
CA THR A 145 -12.86 8.07 15.53
C THR A 145 -11.93 9.07 14.87
N PRO A 146 -11.23 8.73 13.76
CA PRO A 146 -10.48 9.74 13.03
C PRO A 146 -11.42 10.91 12.66
N GLU A 147 -11.02 12.14 12.99
CA GLU A 147 -11.88 13.33 12.93
C GLU A 147 -12.57 13.49 11.56
N CYS A 148 -13.90 13.50 11.55
CA CYS A 148 -14.69 14.13 10.49
C CYS A 148 -15.88 14.87 11.11
N ALA A 149 -15.87 16.19 10.94
CA ALA A 149 -16.84 17.15 11.47
C ALA A 149 -18.19 17.17 10.68
N PRO A 150 -19.10 18.08 11.06
CA PRO A 150 -20.42 17.87 11.68
C PRO A 150 -21.55 17.51 10.69
N GLU A 151 -22.71 17.17 11.26
CA GLU A 151 -23.95 16.75 10.62
C GLU A 151 -24.47 17.71 9.52
N HIS A 152 -25.05 17.13 8.47
CA HIS A 152 -25.69 17.73 7.28
C HIS A 152 -24.79 18.00 6.06
N VAL A 153 -24.20 16.94 5.49
CA VAL A 153 -23.90 16.89 4.05
C VAL A 153 -24.18 15.47 3.54
N SER A 154 -25.02 15.36 2.51
CA SER A 154 -25.46 14.13 1.81
C SER A 154 -24.40 13.00 1.74
N GLU A 155 -24.79 11.80 2.15
CA GLU A 155 -24.04 10.53 2.29
C GLU A 155 -23.35 9.96 1.03
N ARG A 156 -23.11 10.77 -0.02
CA ARG A 156 -22.42 10.34 -1.24
C ARG A 156 -20.94 10.75 -1.32
N SER A 157 -20.39 11.47 -0.34
CA SER A 157 -19.03 12.04 -0.42
C SER A 157 -18.06 11.70 0.71
N ARG A 158 -18.22 10.60 1.47
CA ARG A 158 -17.26 10.28 2.55
C ARG A 158 -16.76 8.84 2.71
N MET A 159 -17.16 7.89 1.85
CA MET A 159 -16.45 6.60 1.81
C MET A 159 -15.40 6.68 0.70
N LEU A 160 -14.12 6.71 1.06
CA LEU A 160 -13.05 6.47 0.09
C LEU A 160 -13.35 5.14 -0.61
N PRO A 161 -13.28 5.06 -1.95
CA PRO A 161 -13.72 3.89 -2.71
C PRO A 161 -13.03 2.60 -2.24
N GLU A 162 -13.73 1.47 -2.33
CA GLU A 162 -13.09 0.17 -2.17
C GLU A 162 -12.11 -0.09 -3.33
N PRO A 163 -10.99 -0.81 -3.11
CA PRO A 163 -10.01 -1.07 -4.15
C PRO A 163 -10.62 -1.82 -5.32
N LEU A 164 -10.32 -1.36 -6.54
CA LEU A 164 -10.71 -2.09 -7.75
C LEU A 164 -9.95 -3.41 -7.85
N ARG A 165 -10.54 -4.43 -8.47
CA ARG A 165 -9.96 -5.79 -8.54
C ARG A 165 -10.21 -6.45 -9.89
N GLY A 166 -9.41 -7.46 -10.21
CA GLY A 166 -9.66 -8.32 -11.36
C GLY A 166 -10.87 -9.24 -11.14
N PRO A 167 -11.51 -9.75 -12.22
CA PRO A 167 -11.22 -9.48 -13.62
C PRO A 167 -11.84 -8.14 -14.12
N ALA A 168 -12.56 -7.42 -13.25
CA ALA A 168 -13.29 -6.22 -13.65
C ALA A 168 -12.37 -5.08 -14.08
N PHE A 169 -11.27 -4.86 -13.35
CA PHE A 169 -10.35 -3.75 -13.59
C PHE A 169 -8.91 -4.19 -13.91
N SER A 170 -8.55 -5.46 -13.83
CA SER A 170 -7.19 -5.93 -14.13
C SER A 170 -7.20 -7.40 -14.52
N SER A 171 -6.17 -7.86 -15.22
CA SER A 171 -5.97 -9.28 -15.53
C SER A 171 -5.32 -10.11 -14.41
N TYR A 172 -4.82 -9.47 -13.35
CA TYR A 172 -4.42 -10.19 -12.14
C TYR A 172 -5.64 -10.74 -11.39
N ALA A 173 -5.44 -11.80 -10.60
CA ALA A 173 -6.50 -12.34 -9.77
C ALA A 173 -6.94 -11.30 -8.71
N PRO A 174 -8.23 -11.29 -8.29
CA PRO A 174 -8.71 -10.33 -7.29
C PRO A 174 -7.93 -10.38 -5.97
N GLU A 175 -7.38 -11.54 -5.62
CA GLU A 175 -6.55 -11.78 -4.43
C GLU A 175 -5.08 -11.37 -4.59
N ASP A 176 -4.60 -11.18 -5.83
CA ASP A 176 -3.20 -10.83 -6.10
C ASP A 176 -2.94 -9.34 -5.79
N VAL A 177 -3.90 -8.45 -6.05
CA VAL A 177 -3.75 -7.00 -5.85
C VAL A 177 -5.10 -6.27 -5.75
N GLY A 178 -5.19 -5.31 -4.83
CA GLY A 178 -6.25 -4.29 -4.83
C GLY A 178 -5.75 -2.95 -5.38
N TRP A 179 -6.43 -2.38 -6.37
CA TRP A 179 -6.02 -1.13 -7.01
C TRP A 179 -6.68 0.06 -6.31
N LEU A 180 -5.88 0.92 -5.67
CA LEU A 180 -6.33 2.21 -5.13
C LEU A 180 -6.24 3.25 -6.24
N LEU A 181 -7.08 3.06 -7.26
CA LEU A 181 -7.20 3.90 -8.44
C LEU A 181 -8.67 4.11 -8.78
N GLN A 182 -8.98 5.20 -9.46
CA GLN A 182 -10.29 5.40 -10.10
C GLN A 182 -10.31 4.72 -11.49
N ASP A 183 -11.41 4.06 -11.83
CA ASP A 183 -11.59 3.45 -13.16
C ASP A 183 -11.91 4.52 -14.21
N LEU A 184 -10.98 4.74 -15.14
CA LEU A 184 -11.12 5.63 -16.29
C LEU A 184 -11.18 4.87 -17.62
N SER A 185 -11.54 3.58 -17.60
CA SER A 185 -11.50 2.73 -18.79
C SER A 185 -12.42 3.21 -19.92
N ASP A 186 -13.55 3.83 -19.57
CA ASP A 186 -14.52 4.36 -20.53
C ASP A 186 -14.16 5.76 -21.04
N VAL A 187 -13.09 6.36 -20.53
CA VAL A 187 -12.62 7.68 -20.95
C VAL A 187 -11.61 7.55 -22.10
N THR A 188 -11.77 8.39 -23.11
CA THR A 188 -10.76 8.57 -24.17
C THR A 188 -9.63 9.44 -23.65
N LEU A 189 -8.50 8.82 -23.34
CA LEU A 189 -7.32 9.46 -22.74
C LEU A 189 -6.10 9.42 -23.65
N GLU A 190 -6.14 8.54 -24.65
CA GLU A 190 -5.06 8.26 -25.57
C GLU A 190 -4.97 9.35 -26.63
N ALA A 191 -3.82 10.03 -26.68
CA ALA A 191 -3.52 11.01 -27.72
C ALA A 191 -2.23 10.64 -28.47
N PRO A 192 -2.14 10.92 -29.79
CA PRO A 192 -0.91 10.75 -30.56
C PRO A 192 0.29 11.46 -29.93
N THR A 193 1.50 10.92 -30.12
CA THR A 193 2.72 11.45 -29.49
C THR A 193 3.00 12.90 -29.87
N GLU A 194 2.73 13.28 -31.12
CA GLU A 194 2.97 14.64 -31.63
C GLU A 194 2.08 15.69 -30.95
N GLU A 195 0.80 15.40 -30.75
CA GLU A 195 -0.15 16.29 -30.07
C GLU A 195 0.20 16.45 -28.58
N ARG A 196 0.71 15.39 -27.95
CA ARG A 196 1.16 15.41 -26.54
C ARG A 196 2.44 16.22 -26.36
N GLU A 197 3.41 16.08 -27.26
CA GLU A 197 4.66 16.84 -27.18
C GLU A 197 4.42 18.34 -27.37
N GLU A 198 3.49 18.73 -28.25
CA GLU A 198 3.09 20.13 -28.44
C GLU A 198 2.36 20.70 -27.22
N ALA A 199 1.44 19.95 -26.59
CA ALA A 199 0.74 20.36 -25.38
C ALA A 199 1.66 20.48 -24.15
N ILE A 200 2.65 19.59 -24.02
CA ILE A 200 3.65 19.64 -22.93
C ILE A 200 4.63 20.80 -23.16
N GLN A 201 5.11 21.01 -24.39
CA GLN A 201 6.08 22.08 -24.71
C GLN A 201 5.47 23.49 -24.65
N SER A 202 4.17 23.62 -24.94
CA SER A 202 3.43 24.89 -24.79
C SER A 202 3.08 25.23 -23.33
N GLY A 203 3.44 24.36 -22.37
CA GLY A 203 3.15 24.55 -20.94
C GLY A 203 1.69 24.30 -20.55
N GLY A 204 0.88 23.76 -21.47
CA GLY A 204 -0.55 23.57 -21.30
C GLY A 204 -0.98 22.24 -20.67
N ALA A 205 -0.08 21.24 -20.58
CA ALA A 205 -0.42 19.93 -20.00
C ALA A 205 0.76 19.19 -19.36
N HIS A 206 0.51 18.46 -18.27
CA HIS A 206 1.47 17.53 -17.65
C HIS A 206 1.38 16.12 -18.28
N TYR A 207 2.47 15.34 -18.29
CA TYR A 207 2.46 14.00 -18.96
C TYR A 207 1.46 12.99 -18.37
N ALA A 208 1.01 13.24 -17.13
CA ALA A 208 0.02 12.43 -16.41
C ALA A 208 -1.43 12.80 -16.75
N GLU A 209 -1.65 13.85 -17.54
CA GLU A 209 -2.98 14.32 -17.96
C GLU A 209 -3.45 13.65 -19.27
N SER A 210 -2.57 12.93 -19.97
CA SER A 210 -2.89 12.18 -21.19
C SER A 210 -2.08 10.89 -21.30
N LEU A 211 -2.72 9.82 -21.78
CA LEU A 211 -2.06 8.55 -22.01
C LEU A 211 -1.49 8.51 -23.44
N PRO A 212 -0.29 7.95 -23.65
CA PRO A 212 0.18 7.59 -24.97
C PRO A 212 -0.63 6.38 -25.43
N VAL A 213 -0.89 6.29 -26.74
CA VAL A 213 -1.39 5.06 -27.34
C VAL A 213 -0.47 3.91 -26.92
N GLU A 214 -1.08 2.86 -26.37
CA GLU A 214 -0.35 1.71 -25.86
C GLU A 214 0.29 0.95 -27.05
N TYR A 215 1.61 0.83 -27.01
CA TYR A 215 2.35 0.17 -28.09
C TYR A 215 2.10 -1.33 -28.02
N GLN A 216 1.49 -1.90 -29.06
CA GLN A 216 1.40 -3.34 -29.21
C GLN A 216 2.75 -3.89 -29.71
N PRO A 217 3.40 -4.79 -28.94
CA PRO A 217 4.63 -5.48 -29.33
C PRO A 217 4.50 -6.17 -30.69
N SER A 218 5.48 -6.00 -31.57
CA SER A 218 5.63 -6.91 -32.72
C SER A 218 5.91 -8.34 -32.26
N GLU A 219 5.66 -9.34 -33.11
CA GLU A 219 5.96 -10.75 -32.80
C GLU A 219 7.42 -10.94 -32.34
N ARG A 220 8.37 -10.31 -33.06
CA ARG A 220 9.78 -10.31 -32.69
C ARG A 220 10.06 -9.74 -31.30
N TYR A 221 9.26 -8.78 -30.84
CA TYR A 221 9.40 -8.21 -29.50
C TYR A 221 8.79 -9.12 -28.42
N GLN A 222 7.73 -9.86 -28.75
CA GLN A 222 7.20 -10.91 -27.88
C GLN A 222 8.19 -12.06 -27.74
N GLU A 223 8.86 -12.48 -28.82
CA GLU A 223 9.95 -13.47 -28.78
C GLU A 223 11.09 -13.03 -27.86
N LEU A 224 11.48 -11.75 -27.91
CA LEU A 224 12.49 -11.20 -27.00
C LEU A 224 12.04 -11.30 -25.55
N PHE A 225 10.77 -11.00 -25.26
CA PHE A 225 10.21 -11.16 -23.93
C PHE A 225 10.28 -12.62 -23.45
N HIS A 226 9.84 -13.58 -24.27
CA HIS A 226 9.86 -15.00 -23.90
C HIS A 226 11.29 -15.50 -23.66
N ALA A 227 12.23 -15.16 -24.56
CA ALA A 227 13.64 -15.52 -24.38
C ALA A 227 14.26 -14.88 -23.12
N ALA A 228 13.93 -13.62 -22.83
CA ALA A 228 14.38 -12.94 -21.61
C ALA A 228 13.77 -13.59 -20.36
N LEU A 229 12.50 -13.98 -20.40
CA LEU A 229 11.84 -14.65 -19.29
C LEU A 229 12.45 -16.03 -19.02
N ASP A 230 12.62 -16.86 -20.05
CA ASP A 230 13.18 -18.21 -19.92
C ASP A 230 14.60 -18.20 -19.33
N THR A 231 15.40 -17.19 -19.70
CA THR A 231 16.80 -17.07 -19.24
C THR A 231 16.94 -16.42 -17.86
N SER A 232 15.99 -15.56 -17.46
CA SER A 232 16.09 -14.76 -16.23
C SER A 232 15.12 -15.15 -15.12
N ALA A 233 14.15 -16.04 -15.35
CA ALA A 233 13.11 -16.40 -14.37
C ALA A 233 13.69 -16.83 -13.01
N ALA A 234 14.71 -17.69 -12.99
CA ALA A 234 15.36 -18.12 -11.74
C ALA A 234 16.09 -16.96 -11.05
N ARG A 235 16.77 -16.10 -11.81
CA ARG A 235 17.45 -14.90 -11.28
C ARG A 235 16.46 -13.91 -10.66
N ILE A 236 15.30 -13.73 -11.29
CA ILE A 236 14.21 -12.89 -10.78
C ILE A 236 13.59 -13.53 -9.54
N ALA A 237 13.32 -14.83 -9.55
CA ALA A 237 12.80 -15.56 -8.39
C ALA A 237 13.73 -15.42 -7.17
N HIS A 238 15.04 -15.53 -7.38
CA HIS A 238 16.02 -15.31 -6.33
C HIS A 238 15.97 -13.88 -5.78
N ALA A 239 15.87 -12.87 -6.65
CA ALA A 239 15.73 -11.47 -6.23
C ALA A 239 14.40 -11.21 -5.49
N VAL A 240 13.28 -11.81 -5.94
CA VAL A 240 11.97 -11.76 -5.27
C VAL A 240 12.07 -12.35 -3.87
N GLY A 241 12.62 -13.56 -3.73
CA GLY A 241 12.78 -14.20 -2.43
C GLY A 241 13.66 -13.36 -1.52
N THR A 242 14.79 -12.88 -2.04
CA THR A 242 15.73 -12.04 -1.28
C THR A 242 15.06 -10.78 -0.73
N VAL A 243 14.34 -10.02 -1.55
CA VAL A 243 13.67 -8.79 -1.08
C VAL A 243 12.52 -9.11 -0.13
N THR A 244 11.77 -10.20 -0.38
CA THR A 244 10.63 -10.60 0.47
C THR A 244 11.09 -11.02 1.86
N GLU A 245 12.08 -11.92 1.96
CA GLU A 245 12.62 -12.37 3.24
C GLU A 245 13.31 -11.22 3.99
N THR A 246 13.98 -10.30 3.29
CA THR A 246 14.56 -9.10 3.91
C THR A 246 13.47 -8.22 4.51
N VAL A 247 12.35 -8.00 3.80
CA VAL A 247 11.20 -7.24 4.32
C VAL A 247 10.59 -7.93 5.53
N LEU A 248 10.36 -9.25 5.48
CA LEU A 248 9.80 -10.04 6.58
C LEU A 248 10.71 -10.03 7.82
N ALA A 249 12.03 -9.95 7.65
CA ALA A 249 12.98 -9.85 8.75
C ALA A 249 13.02 -8.46 9.41
N GLU A 250 12.69 -7.40 8.66
CA GLU A 250 12.83 -5.99 9.08
C GLU A 250 11.53 -5.35 9.59
N ARG A 251 10.38 -5.91 9.22
CA ARG A 251 9.06 -5.34 9.50
C ARG A 251 8.25 -6.27 10.41
N SER A 252 7.12 -5.75 10.90
CA SER A 252 6.11 -6.51 11.64
C SER A 252 5.82 -7.86 10.93
N PRO A 253 5.42 -8.92 11.65
CA PRO A 253 5.17 -10.24 11.06
C PRO A 253 4.10 -10.27 9.94
N ARG A 254 3.39 -9.17 9.67
CA ARG A 254 2.40 -9.04 8.59
C ARG A 254 2.54 -7.69 7.86
N PRO A 255 3.61 -7.48 7.07
CA PRO A 255 3.74 -6.24 6.29
C PRO A 255 2.62 -6.12 5.26
N VAL A 256 2.26 -4.87 4.93
CA VAL A 256 1.30 -4.52 3.89
C VAL A 256 2.06 -4.04 2.68
N LEU A 257 2.01 -4.80 1.58
CA LEU A 257 2.71 -4.47 0.35
C LEU A 257 1.94 -3.40 -0.41
N VAL A 258 2.61 -2.30 -0.77
CA VAL A 258 2.02 -1.21 -1.56
C VAL A 258 2.88 -0.97 -2.79
N SER A 259 2.49 -1.56 -3.92
CA SER A 259 3.23 -1.40 -5.17
C SER A 259 2.97 -0.05 -5.83
N LEU A 260 4.03 0.54 -6.37
CA LEU A 260 3.94 1.74 -7.20
C LEU A 260 3.54 1.32 -8.62
N ALA A 261 2.35 1.76 -9.04
CA ALA A 261 1.84 1.42 -10.36
C ALA A 261 2.73 2.04 -11.46
N ARG A 262 3.19 1.30 -12.46
CA ARG A 262 2.88 -0.11 -12.77
C ARG A 262 4.02 -1.09 -12.47
N ALA A 263 5.26 -0.60 -12.50
CA ALA A 263 6.45 -1.46 -12.53
C ALA A 263 6.60 -2.27 -11.23
N GLY A 264 6.12 -1.74 -10.10
CA GLY A 264 6.09 -2.44 -8.83
C GLY A 264 5.03 -3.54 -8.73
N THR A 265 3.95 -3.48 -9.51
CA THR A 265 2.81 -4.39 -9.32
C THR A 265 3.15 -5.87 -9.54
N PRO A 266 3.84 -6.26 -10.64
CA PRO A 266 4.28 -7.66 -10.79
C PRO A 266 5.19 -8.12 -9.64
N VAL A 267 6.02 -7.22 -9.09
CA VAL A 267 6.90 -7.52 -7.96
C VAL A 267 6.10 -7.72 -6.69
N GLY A 268 5.14 -6.85 -6.37
CA GLY A 268 4.26 -7.02 -5.21
C GLY A 268 3.45 -8.32 -5.26
N VAL A 269 2.95 -8.71 -6.44
CA VAL A 269 2.30 -10.01 -6.66
C VAL A 269 3.28 -11.17 -6.40
N LEU A 270 4.51 -11.08 -6.93
CA LEU A 270 5.53 -12.12 -6.73
C LEU A 270 5.99 -12.23 -5.27
N MET A 271 6.17 -11.12 -4.55
CA MET A 271 6.51 -11.11 -3.13
C MET A 271 5.40 -11.76 -2.29
N ARG A 272 4.14 -11.42 -2.60
CA ARG A 272 2.97 -12.04 -1.97
C ARG A 272 2.95 -13.56 -2.19
N ARG A 273 3.15 -14.01 -3.43
CA ARG A 273 3.20 -15.45 -3.76
C ARG A 273 4.38 -16.15 -3.10
N TRP A 274 5.54 -15.51 -3.00
CA TRP A 274 6.69 -16.05 -2.26
C TRP A 274 6.37 -16.26 -0.78
N ALA A 275 5.82 -15.24 -0.11
CA ALA A 275 5.45 -15.32 1.30
C ALA A 275 4.41 -16.43 1.57
N ALA A 276 3.43 -16.57 0.69
CA ALA A 276 2.46 -17.67 0.74
C ALA A 276 3.13 -19.04 0.52
N HIS A 277 4.00 -19.15 -0.48
CA HIS A 277 4.70 -20.40 -0.82
C HIS A 277 5.66 -20.87 0.30
N ARG A 278 6.48 -19.94 0.82
CA ARG A 278 7.55 -20.26 1.79
C ARG A 278 7.03 -20.38 3.22
N HIS A 279 6.07 -19.55 3.61
CA HIS A 279 5.65 -19.37 5.01
C HIS A 279 4.15 -19.56 5.23
N GLY A 280 3.35 -19.77 4.18
CA GLY A 280 1.88 -19.80 4.31
C GLY A 280 1.27 -18.46 4.70
N LEU A 281 2.00 -17.35 4.50
CA LEU A 281 1.56 -16.01 4.90
C LEU A 281 0.70 -15.36 3.82
N ASP A 282 -0.44 -14.85 4.25
CA ASP A 282 -1.36 -14.07 3.43
C ASP A 282 -1.08 -12.57 3.61
N LEU A 283 -0.18 -12.00 2.79
CA LEU A 283 0.17 -10.58 2.86
C LEU A 283 -0.83 -9.71 2.07
N PRO A 284 -1.42 -8.66 2.66
CA PRO A 284 -2.19 -7.67 1.92
C PRO A 284 -1.33 -6.99 0.86
N HIS A 285 -1.88 -6.80 -0.35
CA HIS A 285 -1.19 -6.11 -1.44
C HIS A 285 -2.12 -5.13 -2.15
N TYR A 286 -1.67 -3.88 -2.22
CA TYR A 286 -2.35 -2.80 -2.93
C TYR A 286 -1.43 -2.17 -3.98
N ALA A 287 -2.00 -1.59 -5.02
CA ALA A 287 -1.27 -0.78 -6.00
C ALA A 287 -1.77 0.68 -5.93
N VAL A 288 -0.82 1.63 -5.87
CA VAL A 288 -1.10 3.06 -5.75
C VAL A 288 -0.43 3.85 -6.87
N SER A 289 -0.97 5.04 -7.16
CA SER A 289 -0.34 5.97 -8.07
C SER A 289 0.79 6.77 -7.41
N ILE A 290 1.89 6.92 -8.13
CA ILE A 290 2.88 7.98 -7.92
C ILE A 290 3.17 8.65 -9.26
N VAL A 291 3.23 9.98 -9.28
CA VAL A 291 3.49 10.77 -10.48
C VAL A 291 4.66 11.70 -10.18
N ARG A 292 5.77 11.51 -10.88
CA ARG A 292 6.95 12.37 -10.75
C ARG A 292 6.57 13.84 -10.95
N GLY A 293 7.01 14.70 -10.02
CA GLY A 293 6.71 16.14 -9.99
C GLY A 293 5.32 16.49 -9.46
N ARG A 294 4.54 15.49 -9.03
CA ARG A 294 3.19 15.63 -8.46
C ARG A 294 3.01 14.83 -7.18
N GLY A 295 3.94 13.94 -6.84
CA GLY A 295 3.90 13.10 -5.65
C GLY A 295 3.04 11.83 -5.76
N ILE A 296 2.88 11.19 -4.61
CA ILE A 296 2.03 10.01 -4.40
C ILE A 296 0.59 10.42 -4.17
N ASP A 297 -0.35 9.55 -4.53
CA ASP A 297 -1.79 9.76 -4.28
C ASP A 297 -2.09 9.87 -2.77
N ALA A 298 -2.41 11.08 -2.32
CA ALA A 298 -2.70 11.38 -0.93
C ALA A 298 -3.99 10.70 -0.43
N ASN A 299 -4.98 10.50 -1.30
CA ASN A 299 -6.22 9.80 -0.93
C ASN A 299 -5.95 8.30 -0.74
N ALA A 300 -5.08 7.72 -1.56
CA ALA A 300 -4.63 6.34 -1.35
C ALA A 300 -3.87 6.18 -0.02
N LEU A 301 -3.01 7.14 0.35
CA LEU A 301 -2.35 7.12 1.66
C LEU A 301 -3.34 7.23 2.83
N ARG A 302 -4.34 8.12 2.74
CA ARG A 302 -5.42 8.21 3.75
C ARG A 302 -6.20 6.90 3.86
N TRP A 303 -6.52 6.28 2.72
CA TRP A 303 -7.22 5.00 2.70
C TRP A 303 -6.42 3.89 3.40
N LEU A 304 -5.11 3.83 3.13
CA LEU A 304 -4.19 2.88 3.74
C LEU A 304 -4.10 3.10 5.25
N ALA A 305 -3.85 4.33 5.70
CA ALA A 305 -3.75 4.66 7.14
C ALA A 305 -5.06 4.44 7.91
N ALA A 306 -6.22 4.51 7.25
CA ALA A 306 -7.50 4.23 7.87
C ALA A 306 -7.75 2.73 8.14
N ARG A 307 -6.97 1.84 7.50
CA ARG A 307 -7.18 0.38 7.54
C ARG A 307 -5.98 -0.42 8.04
N HIS A 308 -4.79 0.15 7.93
CA HIS A 308 -3.52 -0.46 8.28
C HIS A 308 -2.67 0.52 9.09
N ASP A 309 -1.79 0.01 9.94
CA ASP A 309 -0.77 0.85 10.59
C ASP A 309 0.20 1.38 9.51
N PRO A 310 0.40 2.70 9.37
CA PRO A 310 1.37 3.28 8.45
C PRO A 310 2.79 2.69 8.58
N ALA A 311 3.19 2.24 9.77
CA ALA A 311 4.50 1.63 10.01
C ALA A 311 4.65 0.23 9.38
N ASP A 312 3.54 -0.45 9.10
CA ASP A 312 3.52 -1.78 8.45
C ASP A 312 3.50 -1.68 6.92
N ILE A 313 3.30 -0.49 6.36
CA ILE A 313 3.30 -0.24 4.92
C ILE A 313 4.72 -0.37 4.35
N VAL A 314 4.85 -1.17 3.30
CA VAL A 314 6.08 -1.34 2.53
C VAL A 314 5.83 -0.96 1.08
N PHE A 315 6.40 0.15 0.65
CA PHE A 315 6.34 0.56 -0.76
C PHE A 315 7.23 -0.34 -1.62
N VAL A 316 6.70 -0.80 -2.77
CA VAL A 316 7.36 -1.76 -3.66
C VAL A 316 7.46 -1.22 -5.08
N ASP A 317 8.63 -1.32 -5.73
CA ASP A 317 8.80 -1.02 -7.15
C ASP A 317 9.67 -2.06 -7.90
N GLY A 318 9.63 -2.00 -9.23
CA GLY A 318 10.33 -2.91 -10.13
C GLY A 318 11.84 -2.73 -10.10
N TRP A 319 12.33 -1.52 -10.36
CA TRP A 319 13.77 -1.24 -10.32
C TRP A 319 14.02 0.23 -10.09
N THR A 320 15.22 0.57 -9.62
CA THR A 320 15.67 1.96 -9.51
C THR A 320 17.06 2.13 -10.11
N GLY A 321 17.16 2.99 -11.13
CA GLY A 321 18.44 3.29 -11.78
C GLY A 321 19.19 4.39 -11.04
N LYS A 322 18.59 5.58 -10.93
CA LYS A 322 19.21 6.75 -10.29
C LYS A 322 18.44 7.29 -9.08
N GLY A 323 17.49 6.51 -8.53
CA GLY A 323 16.76 6.90 -7.32
C GLY A 323 15.75 8.04 -7.50
N ALA A 324 15.27 8.30 -8.72
CA ALA A 324 14.31 9.39 -8.96
C ALA A 324 12.98 9.17 -8.21
N ILE A 325 12.41 7.97 -8.30
CA ILE A 325 11.19 7.59 -7.57
C ILE A 325 11.45 7.47 -6.07
N THR A 326 12.64 7.01 -5.67
CA THR A 326 13.05 6.97 -4.25
C THR A 326 12.98 8.35 -3.60
N ARG A 327 13.51 9.39 -4.27
CA ARG A 327 13.41 10.78 -3.76
C ARG A 327 11.98 11.30 -3.79
N GLU A 328 11.29 11.13 -4.92
CA GLU A 328 9.90 11.58 -5.09
C GLU A 328 8.97 11.00 -4.01
N LEU A 329 9.07 9.70 -3.73
CA LEU A 329 8.27 9.04 -2.70
C LEU A 329 8.58 9.64 -1.32
N ALA A 330 9.87 9.80 -1.01
CA ALA A 330 10.28 10.34 0.28
C ALA A 330 9.82 11.78 0.47
N ASP A 331 9.90 12.61 -0.57
CA ASP A 331 9.43 13.99 -0.56
C ASP A 331 7.90 14.03 -0.39
N ALA A 332 7.17 13.24 -1.19
CA ALA A 332 5.71 13.22 -1.18
C ALA A 332 5.12 12.70 0.14
N VAL A 333 5.73 11.69 0.76
CA VAL A 333 5.31 11.22 2.10
C VAL A 333 5.53 12.31 3.15
N ARG A 334 6.68 12.98 3.15
CA ARG A 334 6.95 14.08 4.10
C ARG A 334 6.01 15.25 3.90
N GLU A 335 5.72 15.62 2.66
CA GLU A 335 4.77 16.68 2.32
C GLU A 335 3.34 16.32 2.75
N PHE A 336 2.93 15.07 2.54
CA PHE A 336 1.62 14.56 2.98
C PHE A 336 1.45 14.65 4.50
N GLU A 337 2.44 14.17 5.27
CA GLU A 337 2.40 14.23 6.73
C GLU A 337 2.44 15.68 7.23
N ALA A 338 3.28 16.54 6.62
CA ALA A 338 3.35 17.96 6.97
C ALA A 338 2.06 18.74 6.66
N ALA A 339 1.30 18.30 5.65
CA ALA A 339 -0.02 18.85 5.31
C ALA A 339 -1.16 18.35 6.21
N GLY A 340 -0.85 17.60 7.27
CA GLY A 340 -1.84 17.06 8.22
C GLY A 340 -2.38 15.69 7.85
N GLY A 341 -1.76 14.99 6.89
CA GLY A 341 -2.04 13.59 6.63
C GLY A 341 -1.64 12.68 7.81
N PRO A 342 -2.22 11.48 7.95
CA PRO A 342 -1.78 10.50 8.94
C PRO A 342 -0.27 10.24 8.84
N ALA A 343 0.40 10.26 9.98
CA ALA A 343 1.84 10.10 10.07
C ALA A 343 2.25 8.65 10.41
N GLY A 344 3.51 8.33 10.12
CA GLY A 344 4.13 7.05 10.48
C GLY A 344 4.54 6.19 9.29
N PHE A 345 4.38 6.69 8.06
CA PHE A 345 4.80 5.97 6.87
C PHE A 345 6.33 5.93 6.78
N SER A 346 6.89 4.76 6.48
CA SER A 346 8.30 4.67 6.09
C SER A 346 8.45 5.12 4.62
N PRO A 347 9.21 6.19 4.32
CA PRO A 347 9.44 6.62 2.94
C PRO A 347 10.44 5.72 2.19
N GLU A 348 10.96 4.67 2.82
CA GLU A 348 11.87 3.72 2.19
C GLU A 348 11.10 2.81 1.23
N ILE A 349 11.67 2.61 0.04
CA ILE A 349 11.12 1.72 -0.98
C ILE A 349 11.91 0.42 -1.07
N ALA A 350 11.21 -0.70 -1.16
CA ALA A 350 11.76 -1.99 -1.51
C ALA A 350 11.69 -2.21 -3.03
N VAL A 351 12.77 -2.64 -3.66
CA VAL A 351 12.81 -2.84 -5.12
C VAL A 351 13.36 -4.20 -5.50
N LEU A 352 12.90 -4.76 -6.61
CA LEU A 352 13.47 -6.02 -7.12
C LEU A 352 14.94 -5.84 -7.51
N ALA A 353 15.29 -4.77 -8.25
CA ALA A 353 16.65 -4.46 -8.64
C ALA A 353 17.04 -3.00 -8.40
N ASP A 354 18.22 -2.77 -7.83
CA ASP A 354 18.79 -1.44 -7.61
C ASP A 354 20.26 -1.39 -8.04
N PRO A 355 20.52 -1.30 -9.36
CA PRO A 355 21.87 -1.12 -9.88
C PRO A 355 22.48 0.25 -9.58
N GLY A 356 21.69 1.20 -9.05
CA GLY A 356 22.17 2.54 -8.68
C GLY A 356 22.59 2.71 -7.24
N SER A 357 22.43 1.67 -6.42
CA SER A 357 22.60 1.71 -4.96
C SER A 357 21.87 2.89 -4.29
N CYS A 358 20.59 3.08 -4.66
CA CYS A 358 19.73 4.17 -4.20
C CYS A 358 18.82 3.79 -3.01
N VAL A 359 18.67 2.50 -2.70
CA VAL A 359 17.77 2.01 -1.63
C VAL A 359 18.46 0.99 -0.73
N ARG A 360 17.92 0.86 0.49
CA ARG A 360 18.42 -0.03 1.54
C ARG A 360 17.91 -1.47 1.38
N THR A 361 16.68 -1.64 0.91
CA THR A 361 16.02 -2.95 0.76
C THR A 361 15.83 -3.27 -0.72
N TYR A 362 16.52 -4.31 -1.19
CA TYR A 362 16.57 -4.66 -2.60
C TYR A 362 16.71 -6.18 -2.79
N GLY A 363 16.27 -6.70 -3.93
CA GLY A 363 16.49 -8.09 -4.32
C GLY A 363 17.90 -8.34 -4.90
N THR A 364 18.37 -7.41 -5.73
CA THR A 364 19.72 -7.49 -6.34
C THR A 364 20.29 -6.11 -6.70
N ARG A 365 21.63 -6.02 -6.78
CA ARG A 365 22.37 -4.87 -7.32
C ARG A 365 22.73 -5.05 -8.80
N GLU A 366 22.41 -6.20 -9.38
CA GLU A 366 22.77 -6.49 -10.76
C GLU A 366 21.87 -5.73 -11.75
N ASP A 367 22.44 -5.34 -12.88
CA ASP A 367 21.75 -4.64 -13.96
C ASP A 367 21.54 -5.57 -15.16
N PHE A 368 20.33 -6.10 -15.29
CA PHE A 368 19.91 -6.98 -16.38
C PHE A 368 18.49 -6.65 -16.83
N LEU A 369 18.07 -7.25 -17.96
CA LEU A 369 16.73 -7.03 -18.48
C LEU A 369 15.70 -7.78 -17.63
N ILE A 370 14.91 -7.03 -16.86
CA ILE A 370 13.70 -7.57 -16.21
C ILE A 370 12.59 -7.60 -17.27
N PRO A 371 12.03 -8.77 -17.65
CA PRO A 371 11.06 -8.89 -18.74
C PRO A 371 9.82 -8.01 -18.58
N SER A 372 9.40 -7.72 -17.34
CA SER A 372 8.27 -6.82 -17.06
C SER A 372 8.52 -5.37 -17.50
N ALA A 373 9.78 -4.98 -17.76
CA ALA A 373 10.12 -3.67 -18.31
C ALA A 373 9.85 -3.58 -19.83
N CYS A 374 9.71 -4.73 -20.52
CA CYS A 374 9.56 -4.79 -21.97
C CYS A 374 8.13 -4.40 -22.40
N LEU A 375 7.13 -5.10 -21.88
CA LEU A 375 5.79 -5.14 -22.45
C LEU A 375 4.75 -4.35 -21.62
N ASN A 376 4.95 -3.04 -21.46
CA ASN A 376 4.00 -2.07 -20.85
C ASN A 376 2.84 -2.65 -20.03
N SER A 377 1.58 -2.44 -20.45
CA SER A 377 0.37 -2.90 -19.76
C SER A 377 0.20 -4.42 -19.89
N THR A 378 0.63 -5.00 -21.02
CA THR A 378 0.48 -6.44 -21.32
C THR A 378 1.35 -7.37 -20.48
N VAL A 379 2.22 -6.85 -19.62
CA VAL A 379 2.92 -7.62 -18.57
C VAL A 379 2.67 -7.05 -17.16
N SER A 380 1.77 -6.07 -17.02
CA SER A 380 1.49 -5.39 -15.75
C SER A 380 -0.01 -5.25 -15.47
N GLY A 381 -0.76 -6.31 -15.75
CA GLY A 381 -2.16 -6.44 -15.37
C GLY A 381 -3.13 -5.71 -16.31
N LEU A 382 -2.69 -5.36 -17.51
CA LEU A 382 -3.40 -4.53 -18.51
C LEU A 382 -3.79 -3.13 -18.03
N ILE A 383 -3.14 -2.65 -16.98
CA ILE A 383 -3.37 -1.30 -16.47
C ILE A 383 -2.52 -0.28 -17.23
N SER A 384 -3.07 0.92 -17.45
CA SER A 384 -2.36 2.06 -17.99
C SER A 384 -1.37 2.67 -16.99
N ARG A 385 -0.54 3.61 -17.43
CA ARG A 385 0.08 4.52 -16.47
C ARG A 385 -1.01 5.28 -15.71
N THR A 386 -0.71 5.73 -14.51
CA THR A 386 -1.68 6.46 -13.70
C THR A 386 -1.91 7.86 -14.26
N VAL A 387 -3.12 8.37 -14.02
CA VAL A 387 -3.66 9.58 -14.62
C VAL A 387 -4.03 10.55 -13.51
N LEU A 388 -3.52 11.77 -13.60
CA LEU A 388 -3.88 12.86 -12.70
C LEU A 388 -4.29 14.04 -13.57
N ARG A 389 -5.60 14.18 -13.79
CA ARG A 389 -6.21 15.21 -14.64
C ARG A 389 -7.34 15.88 -13.85
N ALA A 390 -7.25 17.19 -13.63
CA ALA A 390 -8.12 17.90 -12.68
C ALA A 390 -9.61 17.94 -13.08
N ASP A 391 -9.96 17.66 -14.34
CA ASP A 391 -11.33 17.54 -14.83
C ASP A 391 -11.92 16.12 -14.66
N LEU A 392 -11.09 15.11 -14.37
CA LEU A 392 -11.50 13.71 -14.19
C LEU A 392 -11.31 13.19 -12.76
N VAL A 393 -10.29 13.68 -12.08
CA VAL A 393 -9.90 13.28 -10.72
C VAL A 393 -10.22 14.45 -9.79
N GLY A 394 -11.24 14.29 -8.96
CA GLY A 394 -11.62 15.24 -7.94
C GLY A 394 -10.64 15.27 -6.76
N PRO A 395 -10.81 16.23 -5.83
CA PRO A 395 -9.90 16.39 -4.68
C PRO A 395 -9.91 15.19 -3.72
N ASP A 396 -11.01 14.43 -3.69
CA ASP A 396 -11.22 13.28 -2.81
C ASP A 396 -11.14 11.93 -3.56
N ASP A 397 -10.90 11.96 -4.87
CA ASP A 397 -10.79 10.78 -5.71
C ASP A 397 -9.36 10.23 -5.69
N PHE A 398 -9.23 8.92 -5.89
CA PHE A 398 -7.93 8.34 -6.24
C PHE A 398 -7.51 8.82 -7.64
N HIS A 399 -6.22 8.86 -7.89
CA HIS A 399 -5.69 9.00 -9.23
C HIS A 399 -6.26 7.91 -10.14
N GLY A 400 -6.44 8.24 -11.41
CA GLY A 400 -7.09 7.35 -12.37
C GLY A 400 -6.17 6.30 -12.97
N GLY A 401 -6.76 5.22 -13.47
CA GLY A 401 -6.13 4.23 -14.33
C GLY A 401 -7.14 3.66 -15.33
N LYS A 402 -6.65 3.17 -16.46
CA LYS A 402 -7.45 2.52 -17.50
C LYS A 402 -7.07 1.06 -17.64
N PHE A 403 -8.07 0.19 -17.74
CA PHE A 403 -7.92 -1.22 -18.01
C PHE A 403 -8.13 -1.51 -19.49
N TYR A 404 -7.05 -1.92 -20.17
CA TYR A 404 -7.04 -2.19 -21.61
C TYR A 404 -7.58 -3.59 -21.94
N ARG A 405 -8.89 -3.79 -21.79
CA ARG A 405 -9.57 -5.07 -22.06
C ARG A 405 -9.34 -5.56 -23.49
N GLU A 406 -9.22 -4.64 -24.44
CA GLU A 406 -8.97 -4.89 -25.85
C GLU A 406 -7.58 -5.49 -26.14
N LEU A 407 -6.65 -5.44 -25.18
CA LEU A 407 -5.31 -6.01 -25.30
C LEU A 407 -5.19 -7.39 -24.65
N ALA A 408 -6.31 -8.01 -24.23
CA ALA A 408 -6.32 -9.29 -23.52
C ALA A 408 -5.62 -10.43 -24.29
N ASP A 409 -5.69 -10.43 -25.62
CA ASP A 409 -5.06 -11.46 -26.46
C ASP A 409 -3.52 -11.41 -26.41
N ALA A 410 -2.95 -10.25 -26.05
CA ALA A 410 -1.51 -10.05 -25.92
C ALA A 410 -1.04 -10.03 -24.47
N ASP A 411 -1.92 -10.32 -23.50
CA ASP A 411 -1.60 -10.26 -22.08
C ASP A 411 -0.78 -11.46 -21.59
N VAL A 412 0.42 -11.18 -21.12
CA VAL A 412 1.36 -12.12 -20.54
C VAL A 412 1.61 -11.84 -19.04
N SER A 413 0.81 -10.99 -18.40
CA SER A 413 0.99 -10.60 -16.99
C SER A 413 0.98 -11.81 -16.05
N ARG A 414 -0.01 -12.71 -16.20
CA ARG A 414 -0.08 -13.95 -15.41
C ARG A 414 1.03 -14.93 -15.80
N HIS A 415 1.30 -15.08 -17.10
CA HIS A 415 2.39 -15.94 -17.59
C HIS A 415 3.75 -15.55 -17.01
N PHE A 416 4.06 -14.26 -16.94
CA PHE A 416 5.27 -13.74 -16.30
C PHE A 416 5.37 -14.15 -14.83
N VAL A 417 4.31 -13.87 -14.05
CA VAL A 417 4.30 -14.18 -12.62
C VAL A 417 4.36 -15.69 -12.37
N ASP A 418 3.62 -16.48 -13.14
CA ASP A 418 3.59 -17.95 -13.02
C ASP A 418 4.96 -18.57 -13.37
N ALA A 419 5.61 -18.09 -14.44
CA ALA A 419 6.93 -18.58 -14.85
C ALA A 419 8.03 -18.30 -13.81
N VAL A 420 7.98 -17.14 -13.15
CA VAL A 420 8.90 -16.80 -12.06
C VAL A 420 8.57 -17.60 -10.80
N ALA A 421 7.29 -17.69 -10.41
CA ALA A 421 6.87 -18.43 -9.23
C ALA A 421 7.20 -19.93 -9.31
N ALA A 422 7.18 -20.51 -10.52
CA ALA A 422 7.59 -21.88 -10.77
C ALA A 422 9.07 -22.17 -10.44
N ARG A 423 9.90 -21.12 -10.22
CA ARG A 423 11.31 -21.22 -9.86
C ARG A 423 11.57 -21.05 -8.37
N PHE A 424 10.55 -20.87 -7.53
CA PHE A 424 10.74 -20.58 -6.10
C PHE A 424 11.46 -21.72 -5.36
N ASP A 425 11.08 -22.97 -5.60
CA ASP A 425 11.75 -24.13 -4.98
C ASP A 425 13.21 -24.26 -5.40
N GLU A 426 13.53 -23.90 -6.65
CA GLU A 426 14.90 -23.95 -7.20
C GLU A 426 15.84 -22.99 -6.45
N VAL A 427 15.34 -21.84 -6.00
CA VAL A 427 16.16 -20.75 -5.46
C VAL A 427 16.09 -20.59 -3.95
N ALA A 428 15.19 -21.30 -3.25
CA ALA A 428 14.91 -21.12 -1.82
C ALA A 428 16.16 -21.19 -0.93
N ASP A 429 17.00 -22.21 -1.10
CA ASP A 429 18.22 -22.36 -0.29
C ASP A 429 19.23 -21.24 -0.54
N ALA A 430 19.36 -20.80 -1.80
CA ALA A 430 20.27 -19.70 -2.17
C ALA A 430 19.79 -18.37 -1.60
N VAL A 431 18.46 -18.13 -1.59
CA VAL A 431 17.84 -16.96 -0.95
C VAL A 431 18.16 -16.93 0.54
N ASP A 432 18.02 -18.06 1.26
CA ASP A 432 18.31 -18.13 2.70
C ASP A 432 19.75 -17.75 3.03
N VAL A 433 20.71 -18.16 2.19
CA VAL A 433 22.12 -17.76 2.31
C VAL A 433 22.26 -16.27 2.03
N ARG A 434 21.69 -15.79 0.92
CA ARG A 434 21.83 -14.40 0.49
C ARG A 434 21.27 -13.41 1.52
N VAL A 435 20.11 -13.72 2.10
CA VAL A 435 19.44 -12.86 3.08
C VAL A 435 20.29 -12.74 4.35
N LYS A 436 20.90 -13.84 4.82
CA LYS A 436 21.82 -13.80 5.98
C LYS A 436 23.01 -12.88 5.73
N GLU A 437 23.61 -12.96 4.54
CA GLU A 437 24.70 -12.06 4.15
C GLU A 437 24.24 -10.60 4.15
N LEU A 438 23.12 -10.31 3.49
CA LEU A 438 22.58 -8.95 3.36
C LEU A 438 22.19 -8.33 4.71
N LEU A 439 21.57 -9.10 5.61
CA LEU A 439 21.19 -8.60 6.93
C LEU A 439 22.41 -8.31 7.83
N SER A 440 23.56 -8.93 7.54
CA SER A 440 24.83 -8.67 8.23
C SER A 440 25.68 -7.56 7.62
N ALA A 441 25.38 -7.16 6.38
CA ALA A 441 26.14 -6.16 5.63
C ALA A 441 25.60 -4.74 5.88
N ASP A 442 26.46 -3.73 5.65
CA ASP A 442 25.99 -2.36 5.50
C ASP A 442 25.26 -2.22 4.16
N ARG A 443 23.98 -1.84 4.23
CA ARG A 443 23.11 -1.64 3.07
C ARG A 443 22.72 -0.17 2.88
N ALA A 444 23.43 0.76 3.52
CA ALA A 444 23.19 2.19 3.32
C ALA A 444 23.27 2.55 1.82
N PRO A 445 22.30 3.32 1.29
CA PRO A 445 22.36 3.81 -0.08
C PRO A 445 23.61 4.66 -0.32
N THR A 446 24.43 4.29 -1.31
CA THR A 446 25.63 5.04 -1.70
C THR A 446 25.36 6.08 -2.77
N TRP A 447 24.25 5.96 -3.49
CA TRP A 447 23.86 6.84 -4.61
C TRP A 447 24.90 6.90 -5.75
N GLU A 448 25.71 5.85 -5.90
CA GLU A 448 26.72 5.74 -6.96
C GLU A 448 26.12 5.92 -8.36
N GLY A 449 24.88 5.44 -8.54
CA GLY A 449 24.15 5.57 -9.79
C GLY A 449 23.82 7.02 -10.16
N TRP A 450 23.54 7.87 -9.16
CA TRP A 450 23.30 9.30 -9.36
C TRP A 450 24.58 10.03 -9.74
N ALA A 451 25.67 9.78 -9.00
CA ALA A 451 26.98 10.37 -9.28
C ALA A 451 27.49 10.00 -10.68
N ALA A 452 27.27 8.76 -11.12
CA ALA A 452 27.62 8.34 -12.49
C ALA A 452 26.78 9.06 -13.55
N VAL A 453 25.48 9.27 -13.30
CA VAL A 453 24.61 10.02 -14.22
C VAL A 453 25.03 11.48 -14.33
N GLU A 454 25.40 12.14 -13.24
CA GLU A 454 25.93 13.52 -13.25
C GLU A 454 27.23 13.60 -14.07
N ARG A 455 28.20 12.74 -13.77
CA ARG A 455 29.46 12.65 -14.52
C ARG A 455 29.24 12.45 -16.02
N ILE A 456 28.40 11.49 -16.40
CA ILE A 456 28.10 11.21 -17.82
C ILE A 456 27.41 12.41 -18.47
N SER A 457 26.50 13.07 -17.76
CA SER A 457 25.80 14.26 -18.27
C SER A 457 26.77 15.41 -18.57
N GLU A 458 27.82 15.58 -17.76
CA GLU A 458 28.86 16.59 -17.96
C GLU A 458 29.84 16.19 -19.07
N GLU A 459 30.38 14.97 -19.02
CA GLU A 459 31.39 14.46 -19.95
C GLU A 459 30.90 14.48 -21.41
N TYR A 460 29.63 14.14 -21.62
CA TYR A 460 29.02 14.09 -22.95
C TYR A 460 28.26 15.38 -23.32
N GLY A 461 28.38 16.46 -22.54
CA GLY A 461 27.82 17.79 -22.85
C GLY A 461 26.28 17.83 -22.92
N ILE A 462 25.61 16.92 -22.20
CA ILE A 462 24.14 16.79 -22.19
C ILE A 462 23.51 17.85 -21.28
N HIS A 463 24.17 18.15 -20.15
CA HIS A 463 23.73 19.12 -19.12
C HIS A 463 22.28 18.93 -18.59
N ASP A 464 21.70 17.75 -18.79
CA ASP A 464 20.41 17.35 -18.23
C ASP A 464 20.44 15.84 -17.91
N VAL A 465 20.46 15.54 -16.61
CA VAL A 465 20.42 14.17 -16.10
C VAL A 465 19.19 13.38 -16.56
N ASN A 466 18.11 14.03 -17.00
CA ASN A 466 16.92 13.36 -17.52
C ASN A 466 17.14 12.72 -18.89
N LEU A 467 18.13 13.18 -19.65
CA LEU A 467 18.50 12.63 -20.96
C LEU A 467 19.49 11.46 -20.85
N VAL A 468 20.02 11.22 -19.65
CA VAL A 468 20.84 10.05 -19.31
C VAL A 468 19.93 8.97 -18.72
N LYS A 469 19.85 7.81 -19.38
CA LYS A 469 18.92 6.71 -19.05
C LYS A 469 19.71 5.48 -18.62
N PRO A 470 19.99 5.35 -17.30
CA PRO A 470 20.84 4.29 -16.81
C PRO A 470 20.12 2.96 -16.67
N GLY A 471 20.83 1.88 -16.98
CA GLY A 471 20.36 0.52 -16.80
C GLY A 471 19.91 -0.13 -18.11
N VAL A 472 19.94 -1.47 -18.13
CA VAL A 472 19.54 -2.28 -19.28
C VAL A 472 18.08 -2.03 -19.66
N GLY A 473 17.17 -2.01 -18.67
CA GLY A 473 15.75 -1.79 -18.90
C GLY A 473 15.44 -0.40 -19.49
N GLU A 474 16.02 0.65 -18.93
CA GLU A 474 15.83 2.02 -19.42
C GLU A 474 16.46 2.22 -20.80
N THR A 475 17.67 1.70 -21.03
CA THR A 475 18.33 1.76 -22.35
C THR A 475 17.50 1.04 -23.41
N THR A 476 16.93 -0.13 -23.08
CA THR A 476 16.02 -0.86 -23.96
C THR A 476 14.78 -0.03 -24.28
N ARG A 477 14.17 0.65 -23.30
CA ARG A 477 13.01 1.53 -23.53
C ARG A 477 13.35 2.72 -24.43
N VAL A 478 14.53 3.31 -24.26
CA VAL A 478 15.03 4.39 -25.13
C VAL A 478 15.17 3.88 -26.56
N LEU A 479 15.84 2.74 -26.74
CA LEU A 479 16.01 2.06 -28.02
C LEU A 479 14.72 1.56 -28.65
N LEU A 480 13.58 1.63 -27.98
CA LEU A 480 12.31 1.23 -28.56
C LEU A 480 11.42 2.45 -28.83
N ARG A 481 11.54 3.51 -28.03
CA ARG A 481 10.51 4.57 -27.96
C ARG A 481 11.05 5.98 -28.09
N ARG A 482 12.37 6.14 -28.19
CA ARG A 482 13.06 7.42 -28.28
C ARG A 482 14.13 7.34 -29.36
N VAL A 483 14.80 8.47 -29.57
CA VAL A 483 15.94 8.60 -30.49
C VAL A 483 17.22 8.73 -29.65
N PRO A 484 17.83 7.61 -29.24
CA PRO A 484 19.16 7.67 -28.66
C PRO A 484 20.18 8.05 -29.71
N TRP A 485 21.21 8.82 -29.31
CA TRP A 485 22.34 9.11 -30.18
C TRP A 485 23.57 8.27 -29.85
N LYS A 486 23.63 7.70 -28.64
CA LYS A 486 24.74 6.85 -28.18
C LYS A 486 24.31 5.95 -27.01
N ILE A 487 24.92 4.78 -26.91
CA ILE A 487 24.82 3.89 -25.75
C ILE A 487 26.21 3.70 -25.17
N LEU A 488 26.34 3.87 -23.86
CA LEU A 488 27.55 3.52 -23.12
C LEU A 488 27.37 2.11 -22.56
N ALA A 489 28.30 1.22 -22.86
CA ALA A 489 28.31 -0.15 -22.40
C ALA A 489 29.47 -0.38 -21.44
N ARG A 490 29.21 -1.00 -20.29
CA ARG A 490 30.30 -1.44 -19.41
C ARG A 490 31.15 -2.46 -20.19
N LYS A 491 32.45 -2.25 -20.19
CA LYS A 491 33.39 -3.22 -20.76
C LYS A 491 33.22 -4.59 -20.10
N GLY A 492 33.05 -5.62 -20.91
CA GLY A 492 32.82 -6.98 -20.41
C GLY A 492 31.40 -7.26 -19.91
N ALA A 493 30.41 -6.42 -20.24
CA ALA A 493 28.98 -6.58 -19.91
C ALA A 493 28.32 -7.92 -20.33
N GLY A 494 29.04 -8.83 -21.00
CA GLY A 494 28.61 -10.20 -21.27
C GLY A 494 27.28 -10.28 -22.05
N ALA A 495 26.50 -11.32 -21.74
CA ALA A 495 25.23 -11.64 -22.38
C ALA A 495 24.07 -10.72 -21.97
N ASP A 496 24.15 -10.08 -20.79
CA ASP A 496 23.14 -9.14 -20.28
C ASP A 496 22.95 -7.90 -21.19
N LEU A 497 23.87 -7.67 -22.14
CA LEU A 497 23.83 -6.58 -23.11
C LEU A 497 23.42 -7.01 -24.53
N ASP A 498 23.29 -8.31 -24.82
CA ASP A 498 23.18 -8.79 -26.20
C ASP A 498 21.93 -8.29 -26.92
N HIS A 499 20.79 -8.18 -26.23
CA HIS A 499 19.58 -7.59 -26.81
C HIS A 499 19.73 -6.09 -27.06
N VAL A 500 20.45 -5.36 -26.20
CA VAL A 500 20.73 -3.93 -26.40
C VAL A 500 21.61 -3.73 -27.63
N ARG A 501 22.66 -4.55 -27.80
CA ARG A 501 23.52 -4.53 -28.98
C ARG A 501 22.71 -4.78 -30.26
N LEU A 502 21.85 -5.79 -30.24
CA LEU A 502 20.98 -6.12 -31.37
C LEU A 502 20.02 -4.97 -31.74
N LEU A 503 19.40 -4.34 -30.74
CA LEU A 503 18.50 -3.20 -30.97
C LEU A 503 19.26 -1.95 -31.44
N ALA A 504 20.44 -1.71 -30.89
CA ALA A 504 21.31 -0.60 -31.28
C ALA A 504 21.77 -0.74 -32.74
N GLU A 505 22.22 -1.93 -33.14
CA GLU A 505 22.60 -2.25 -34.52
C GLU A 505 21.45 -1.98 -35.50
N GLN A 506 20.24 -2.45 -35.17
CA GLN A 506 19.06 -2.24 -36.01
C GLN A 506 18.68 -0.78 -36.20
N ARG A 507 18.96 0.06 -35.20
CA ARG A 507 18.68 1.49 -35.22
C ARG A 507 19.87 2.34 -35.68
N GLY A 508 21.02 1.74 -35.94
CA GLY A 508 22.25 2.47 -36.28
C GLY A 508 22.77 3.35 -35.14
N VAL A 509 22.51 2.96 -33.89
CA VAL A 509 22.93 3.71 -32.70
C VAL A 509 24.28 3.16 -32.25
N PRO A 510 25.33 3.99 -32.11
CA PRO A 510 26.64 3.52 -31.70
C PRO A 510 26.63 3.05 -30.24
N VAL A 511 27.30 1.91 -30.00
CA VAL A 511 27.57 1.37 -28.66
C VAL A 511 29.06 1.59 -28.36
N GLU A 512 29.35 2.40 -27.35
CA GLU A 512 30.70 2.75 -26.91
C GLU A 512 31.02 2.01 -25.61
N GLU A 513 32.12 1.24 -25.58
CA GLU A 513 32.56 0.58 -24.36
C GLU A 513 33.32 1.54 -23.45
N VAL A 514 32.94 1.56 -22.17
CA VAL A 514 33.55 2.40 -21.13
C VAL A 514 34.01 1.52 -19.95
N ASP A 515 35.11 1.91 -19.31
CA ASP A 515 35.71 1.10 -18.23
C ASP A 515 34.92 1.22 -16.90
N GLU A 516 34.53 2.43 -16.48
CA GLU A 516 33.88 2.66 -15.16
C GLU A 516 32.40 3.07 -15.28
N LEU A 517 31.51 2.08 -15.14
CA LEU A 517 30.06 2.28 -15.18
C LEU A 517 29.36 1.43 -14.10
N PRO A 518 28.56 2.00 -13.18
CA PRO A 518 27.81 1.22 -12.17
C PRO A 518 26.64 0.41 -12.78
N TYR A 519 26.32 0.70 -14.04
CA TYR A 519 25.33 -0.03 -14.85
C TYR A 519 26.03 -0.92 -15.89
N THR A 520 25.30 -1.92 -16.40
CA THR A 520 25.69 -2.71 -17.58
C THR A 520 25.66 -1.83 -18.83
N CYS A 521 24.67 -0.93 -18.94
CA CYS A 521 24.68 0.11 -19.98
C CYS A 521 23.89 1.37 -19.59
N VAL A 522 24.10 2.44 -20.36
CA VAL A 522 23.38 3.71 -20.25
C VAL A 522 23.01 4.21 -21.65
N GLY A 523 21.72 4.49 -21.88
CA GLY A 523 21.25 5.13 -23.10
C GLY A 523 21.32 6.66 -22.99
N LEU A 524 21.88 7.33 -24.00
CA LEU A 524 21.95 8.77 -24.08
C LEU A 524 20.96 9.30 -25.13
N ILE A 525 20.06 10.20 -24.71
CA ILE A 525 19.07 10.84 -25.58
C ILE A 525 19.64 12.17 -26.11
N HIS A 526 19.34 12.46 -27.38
CA HIS A 526 19.80 13.72 -27.99
C HIS A 526 19.04 14.94 -27.39
N PRO A 527 19.71 16.05 -27.06
CA PRO A 527 19.06 17.24 -26.49
C PRO A 527 18.14 17.98 -27.47
N GLN A 528 18.43 17.89 -28.77
CA GLN A 528 17.62 18.51 -29.83
C GLN A 528 16.72 17.45 -30.46
N TYR A 529 15.40 17.59 -30.27
CA TYR A 529 14.39 16.79 -30.94
C TYR A 529 14.35 17.13 -32.44
N THR A 530 14.57 16.15 -33.32
CA THR A 530 14.31 16.31 -34.77
C THR A 530 13.04 15.53 -35.13
N ARG A 531 11.96 16.27 -35.38
CA ARG A 531 10.68 15.71 -35.87
C ARG A 531 10.97 15.00 -37.19
N GLY A 532 10.72 13.69 -37.24
CA GLY A 532 10.98 12.83 -38.40
C GLY A 532 12.16 11.87 -38.27
N ALA A 533 12.85 11.76 -37.13
CA ALA A 533 14.00 10.85 -36.99
C ALA A 533 13.64 9.36 -36.81
N THR A 534 12.37 8.96 -36.78
CA THR A 534 11.95 7.55 -36.75
C THR A 534 10.82 7.35 -37.74
N GLY A 535 11.08 6.57 -38.80
CA GLY A 535 10.04 6.12 -39.73
C GLY A 535 9.04 5.19 -39.05
N ALA A 536 7.90 4.95 -39.68
CA ALA A 536 6.88 3.98 -39.20
C ALA A 536 7.42 2.54 -39.04
N ASP A 537 8.64 2.28 -39.52
CA ASP A 537 9.41 1.04 -39.44
C ASP A 537 10.47 1.03 -38.31
N GLY A 538 10.58 2.10 -37.51
CA GLY A 538 11.49 2.19 -36.37
C GLY A 538 12.96 2.43 -36.71
N LYS A 539 13.28 2.86 -37.95
CA LYS A 539 14.64 3.24 -38.36
C LYS A 539 14.89 4.73 -38.28
N ALA A 540 16.15 5.10 -37.99
CA ALA A 540 16.62 6.47 -38.05
C ALA A 540 16.45 7.03 -39.47
N VAL A 541 15.77 8.18 -39.63
CA VAL A 541 15.79 8.89 -40.92
C VAL A 541 17.16 9.54 -41.05
N ALA A 542 17.92 9.11 -42.06
CA ALA A 542 19.24 9.65 -42.34
C ALA A 542 19.14 11.16 -42.60
N SER A 543 19.74 11.96 -41.70
CA SER A 543 19.95 13.39 -41.94
C SER A 543 20.94 13.55 -43.09
N ARG A 544 20.55 14.26 -44.14
CA ARG A 544 21.51 14.85 -45.09
C ARG A 544 22.19 16.05 -44.48
#